data_AF-A0A1G8Z1G0-F1
#
_entry.id   AF-A0A1G8Z1G0-F1
#
_cell.length_a   1.000
_cell.length_b   1.000
_cell.length_c   1.000
_cell.angle_alpha   90.00
_cell.angle_beta   90.00
_cell.angle_gamma   90.00
#
_symmetry.space_group_name_H-M   'P 1'
#
loop_
_entity.id
_entity.type
_entity.pdbx_description
1 polymer ?
#
loop_
_entity_poly.entity_id
_entity_poly.type
_entity_poly.pdbx_seq_one_letter_code
_entity_poly.pdbx_strand_id
1 'polypeptide(L)'
;MIGALLAGIITGTLGGLASIIPEAVRLWALAPITAVIMLFELAGRPLSLPQNRRLVPQDVIPRADFSGPLQFGFEMGTGVRTFTPTALPQLLVVVVVLAGGLGPGLLAGLGFGVGRTLMPLARALSGDPRQWDTRLLASTAWVGRLCAIGFLLALALHWT
;
A
#
# COMPACT_ATOMS: atom_id res chain seq x y z
N MET A 1 -0.08 4.58 11.46
CA MET A 1 1.38 4.46 11.25
C MET A 1 2.00 3.24 11.92
N ILE A 2 1.71 2.96 13.20
CA ILE A 2 2.29 1.80 13.91
C ILE A 2 2.00 0.47 13.19
N GLY A 3 0.76 0.22 12.77
CA GLY A 3 0.43 -0.99 12.02
C GLY A 3 1.17 -1.11 10.68
N ALA A 4 1.44 0.02 10.01
CA ALA A 4 2.19 0.05 8.76
C ALA A 4 3.68 -0.23 8.95
N LEU A 5 4.26 0.31 10.02
CA LEU A 5 5.63 0.00 10.44
C LEU A 5 5.77 -1.48 10.78
N LEU A 6 4.83 -2.04 11.55
CA LEU A 6 4.83 -3.47 11.87
C LEU A 6 4.73 -4.33 10.60
N ALA A 7 3.82 -3.99 9.69
CA ALA A 7 3.72 -4.67 8.40
C ALA A 7 5.04 -4.59 7.61
N GLY A 8 5.65 -3.40 7.54
CA GLY A 8 6.94 -3.19 6.90
C GLY A 8 8.08 -4.01 7.51
N ILE A 9 8.14 -4.11 8.84
CA ILE A 9 9.09 -4.98 9.55
C ILE A 9 8.88 -6.43 9.16
N ILE A 10 7.63 -6.93 9.23
CA ILE A 10 7.30 -8.32 8.88
C ILE A 10 7.65 -8.61 7.41
N THR A 11 7.29 -7.72 6.49
CA THR A 11 7.62 -7.87 5.07
C THR A 11 9.14 -7.85 4.85
N GLY A 12 9.86 -6.97 5.54
CA GLY A 12 11.32 -6.88 5.44
C GLY A 12 12.05 -8.09 6.02
N THR A 13 11.58 -8.65 7.14
CA THR A 13 12.14 -9.88 7.72
C THR A 13 11.87 -11.09 6.84
N LEU A 14 10.67 -11.19 6.23
CA LEU A 14 10.38 -12.19 5.21
C LEU A 14 11.33 -12.07 4.00
N GLY A 15 11.70 -10.84 3.62
CA GLY A 15 12.70 -10.64 2.58
C GLY A 15 14.09 -11.15 2.96
N GLY A 16 14.47 -11.06 4.24
CA GLY A 16 15.66 -11.73 4.77
C GLY A 16 15.61 -13.24 4.58
N LEU A 17 14.47 -13.88 4.82
CA LEU A 17 14.29 -15.33 4.60
C LEU A 17 14.33 -15.69 3.11
N ALA A 18 13.80 -14.83 2.24
CA ALA A 18 13.82 -15.04 0.80
C ALA A 18 15.24 -15.00 0.21
N SER A 19 16.25 -14.51 0.95
CA SER A 19 17.65 -14.53 0.51
C SER A 19 18.21 -15.94 0.25
N ILE A 20 17.58 -16.98 0.81
CA ILE A 20 17.90 -18.39 0.56
C ILE A 20 17.56 -18.78 -0.89
N ILE A 21 16.60 -18.11 -1.52
CA ILE A 21 16.16 -18.39 -2.88
C ILE A 21 17.15 -17.74 -3.87
N PRO A 22 17.63 -18.47 -4.89
CA PRO A 22 18.52 -17.92 -5.90
C PRO A 22 17.95 -16.64 -6.53
N GLU A 23 18.82 -15.64 -6.70
CA GLU A 23 18.42 -14.32 -7.22
C GLU A 23 17.71 -14.41 -8.57
N ALA A 24 18.20 -15.24 -9.49
CA ALA A 24 17.56 -15.46 -10.78
C ALA A 24 16.09 -15.91 -10.63
N VAL A 25 15.80 -16.81 -9.69
CA VAL A 25 14.44 -17.30 -9.45
C VAL A 25 13.55 -16.17 -8.91
N ARG A 26 14.08 -15.36 -7.99
CA ARG A 26 13.36 -14.19 -7.44
C ARG A 26 13.03 -13.18 -8.53
N LEU A 27 13.97 -12.89 -9.43
CA LEU A 27 13.79 -11.99 -10.57
C LEU A 27 12.76 -12.52 -11.59
N TRP A 28 12.87 -13.80 -11.96
CA TRP A 28 11.94 -14.44 -12.88
C TRP A 28 10.50 -14.51 -12.33
N ALA A 29 10.33 -14.55 -11.00
CA ALA A 29 9.03 -14.41 -10.36
C ALA A 29 8.55 -12.95 -10.34
N LEU A 30 9.45 -12.00 -10.01
CA LEU A 30 9.09 -10.60 -9.83
C LEU A 30 8.72 -9.89 -11.14
N ALA A 31 9.43 -10.18 -12.23
CA ALA A 31 9.22 -9.54 -13.52
C ALA A 31 7.80 -9.68 -14.08
N PRO A 32 7.20 -10.89 -14.22
CA PRO A 32 5.84 -11.03 -14.73
C PRO A 32 4.79 -10.44 -13.79
N ILE A 33 4.97 -10.55 -12.46
CA ILE A 33 4.05 -9.97 -11.47
C ILE A 33 4.02 -8.45 -11.61
N THR A 34 5.19 -7.83 -11.69
CA THR A 34 5.35 -6.39 -11.88
C THR A 34 4.71 -5.96 -13.21
N ALA A 35 5.01 -6.65 -14.30
CA ALA A 35 4.47 -6.33 -15.62
C ALA A 35 2.94 -6.37 -15.65
N VAL A 36 2.32 -7.41 -15.09
CA VAL A 36 0.86 -7.56 -15.05
C VAL A 36 0.24 -6.45 -14.20
N ILE A 37 0.71 -6.23 -12.97
CA ILE A 37 0.13 -5.21 -12.09
C ILE A 37 0.26 -3.81 -12.73
N MET A 38 1.45 -3.48 -13.24
CA MET A 38 1.71 -2.18 -13.86
C MET A 38 0.87 -1.95 -15.11
N LEU A 39 0.63 -2.98 -15.92
CA LEU A 39 -0.24 -2.88 -17.09
C LEU A 39 -1.67 -2.46 -16.69
N PHE A 40 -2.23 -3.08 -15.64
CA PHE A 40 -3.58 -2.75 -15.17
C PHE A 40 -3.64 -1.36 -14.53
N GLU A 41 -2.65 -1.01 -13.69
CA GLU A 41 -2.57 0.30 -13.03
C GLU A 41 -2.46 1.45 -14.05
N LEU A 42 -1.58 1.31 -15.05
CA LEU A 42 -1.38 2.32 -16.08
C LEU A 42 -2.58 2.42 -17.04
N ALA A 43 -3.25 1.29 -17.31
CA ALA A 43 -4.49 1.27 -18.10
C ALA A 43 -5.70 1.82 -17.32
N GLY A 44 -5.57 2.08 -16.01
CA GLY A 44 -6.69 2.48 -15.15
C GLY A 44 -7.77 1.42 -15.02
N ARG A 45 -7.41 0.14 -15.20
CA ARG A 45 -8.35 -0.99 -15.13
C ARG A 45 -8.26 -1.65 -13.75
N PRO A 46 -9.39 -1.95 -13.11
CA PRO A 46 -9.36 -2.58 -11.79
C PRO A 46 -8.83 -4.02 -11.92
N LEU A 47 -7.80 -4.33 -11.12
CA LEU A 47 -7.33 -5.70 -10.93
C LEU A 47 -7.97 -6.28 -9.67
N SER A 48 -8.81 -7.30 -9.83
CA SER A 48 -9.45 -7.98 -8.69
C SER A 48 -8.46 -8.91 -8.00
N LEU A 49 -7.73 -8.38 -7.01
CA LEU A 49 -6.90 -9.18 -6.12
C LEU A 49 -7.71 -9.74 -4.94
N PRO A 50 -7.30 -10.88 -4.36
CA PRO A 50 -7.90 -11.39 -3.14
C PRO A 50 -7.65 -10.41 -1.99
N GLN A 51 -8.66 -9.61 -1.66
CA GLN A 51 -8.62 -8.64 -0.56
C GLN A 51 -9.97 -8.56 0.15
N ASN A 52 -9.96 -8.16 1.42
CA ASN A 52 -11.16 -7.96 2.20
C ASN A 52 -11.93 -6.74 1.65
N ARG A 53 -13.18 -6.93 1.19
CA ARG A 53 -14.00 -5.88 0.55
C ARG A 53 -14.68 -4.93 1.55
N ARG A 54 -14.27 -4.95 2.83
CA ARG A 54 -14.81 -4.09 3.87
C ARG A 54 -13.94 -2.83 3.97
N LEU A 55 -14.57 -1.65 3.88
CA LEU A 55 -13.90 -0.35 4.02
C LEU A 55 -13.82 0.10 5.49
N VAL A 56 -14.86 -0.22 6.29
CA VAL A 56 -14.92 0.09 7.72
C VAL A 56 -15.57 -1.10 8.43
N PRO A 57 -14.92 -1.71 9.44
CA PRO A 57 -15.57 -2.70 10.29
C PRO A 57 -16.72 -2.04 11.04
N GLN A 58 -17.96 -2.47 10.78
CA GLN A 58 -19.14 -1.89 11.45
C GLN A 58 -19.16 -2.19 12.96
N ASP A 59 -18.41 -3.22 13.38
CA ASP A 59 -18.31 -3.66 14.77
C ASP A 59 -17.50 -2.70 15.68
N VAL A 60 -16.79 -1.72 15.09
CA VAL A 60 -15.91 -0.80 15.83
C VAL A 60 -16.62 0.52 16.18
N ILE A 61 -17.77 0.81 15.58
CA ILE A 61 -18.49 2.08 15.71
C ILE A 61 -19.30 2.22 17.03
N PRO A 62 -19.71 1.18 17.79
CA PRO A 62 -20.46 1.37 19.03
C PRO A 62 -19.67 1.17 20.34
N ARG A 63 -18.33 1.20 20.34
CA ARG A 63 -17.58 1.14 21.61
C ARG A 63 -17.24 2.56 22.09
N ALA A 64 -17.73 2.92 23.27
CA ALA A 64 -17.59 4.24 23.88
C ALA A 64 -16.16 4.55 24.39
N ASP A 65 -15.22 3.63 24.22
CA ASP A 65 -13.83 3.75 24.62
C ASP A 65 -12.92 4.09 23.43
N PHE A 66 -11.85 4.85 23.69
CA PHE A 66 -10.83 5.23 22.70
C PHE A 66 -10.13 4.03 22.02
N SER A 67 -10.39 2.80 22.47
CA SER A 67 -9.82 1.56 21.92
C SER A 67 -10.27 1.29 20.49
N GLY A 68 -11.52 1.61 20.12
CA GLY A 68 -12.07 1.37 18.79
C GLY A 68 -11.34 2.14 17.68
N PRO A 69 -11.25 3.48 17.78
CA PRO A 69 -10.49 4.30 16.82
C PRO A 69 -9.01 3.91 16.71
N LEU A 70 -8.37 3.56 17.84
CA LEU A 70 -6.98 3.11 17.86
C LEU A 70 -6.79 1.77 17.14
N GLN A 71 -7.65 0.78 17.43
CA GLN A 71 -7.65 -0.51 16.76
C GLN A 71 -7.88 -0.34 15.25
N PHE A 72 -8.86 0.48 14.87
CA PHE A 72 -9.12 0.78 13.46
C PHE A 72 -7.89 1.41 12.80
N GLY A 73 -7.26 2.42 13.42
CA GLY A 73 -6.05 3.04 12.89
C GLY A 73 -4.87 2.07 12.74
N PHE A 74 -4.75 1.09 13.64
CA PHE A 74 -3.77 0.02 13.55
C PHE A 74 -4.08 -0.94 12.40
N GLU A 75 -5.30 -1.48 12.32
CA GLU A 75 -5.74 -2.40 11.25
C GLU A 75 -5.72 -1.73 9.86
N MET A 76 -6.05 -0.44 9.81
CA MET A 76 -5.90 0.38 8.61
C MET A 76 -4.42 0.50 8.20
N GLY A 77 -3.52 0.59 9.18
CA GLY A 77 -2.09 0.66 8.96
C GLY A 77 -1.50 -0.64 8.43
N THR A 78 -2.01 -1.80 8.81
CA THR A 78 -1.50 -3.09 8.29
C THR A 78 -2.01 -3.43 6.90
N GLY A 79 -3.10 -2.79 6.45
CA GLY A 79 -3.72 -3.04 5.14
C GLY A 79 -4.53 -4.35 5.06
N VAL A 80 -4.53 -5.18 6.10
CA VAL A 80 -5.14 -6.53 6.12
C VAL A 80 -6.67 -6.48 6.03
N ARG A 81 -7.29 -5.44 6.59
CA ARG A 81 -8.76 -5.33 6.67
C ARG A 81 -9.36 -4.28 5.76
N THR A 82 -8.54 -3.48 5.10
CA THR A 82 -8.99 -2.34 4.32
C THR A 82 -8.88 -2.62 2.85
N PHE A 83 -9.99 -2.48 2.14
CA PHE A 83 -9.98 -2.46 0.69
C PHE A 83 -9.02 -1.38 0.18
N THR A 84 -8.12 -1.75 -0.72
CA THR A 84 -7.25 -0.82 -1.44
C THR A 84 -7.66 -0.84 -2.93
N PRO A 85 -7.97 0.32 -3.53
CA PRO A 85 -8.43 0.39 -4.92
C PRO A 85 -7.31 0.21 -5.97
N THR A 86 -6.07 0.04 -5.51
CA THR A 86 -4.87 -0.18 -6.32
C THR A 86 -4.16 -1.44 -5.84
N ALA A 87 -3.51 -2.13 -6.77
CA ALA A 87 -2.67 -3.30 -6.53
C ALA A 87 -1.23 -2.94 -6.14
N LEU A 88 -0.87 -1.65 -6.12
CA LEU A 88 0.49 -1.18 -5.83
C LEU A 88 1.01 -1.59 -4.44
N PRO A 89 0.23 -1.55 -3.34
CA PRO A 89 0.72 -2.02 -2.04
C PRO A 89 1.02 -3.52 -2.00
N GLN A 90 0.26 -4.33 -2.74
CA GLN A 90 0.51 -5.76 -2.88
C GLN A 90 1.80 -5.99 -3.68
N LEU A 91 2.00 -5.23 -4.77
CA LEU A 91 3.26 -5.28 -5.52
C LEU A 91 4.45 -4.84 -4.67
N LEU A 92 4.29 -3.79 -3.85
CA LEU A 92 5.33 -3.32 -2.92
C LEU A 92 5.75 -4.43 -1.95
N VAL A 93 4.79 -5.18 -1.40
CA VAL A 93 5.08 -6.33 -0.54
C VAL A 93 5.92 -7.38 -1.28
N VAL A 94 5.52 -7.73 -2.51
CA VAL A 94 6.26 -8.71 -3.32
C VAL A 94 7.69 -8.22 -3.62
N VAL A 95 7.85 -6.95 -4.00
CA VAL A 95 9.17 -6.34 -4.24
C VAL A 95 10.04 -6.37 -2.98
N VAL A 96 9.51 -5.95 -1.82
CA VAL A 96 10.30 -5.93 -0.58
C VAL A 96 10.71 -7.34 -0.16
N VAL A 97 9.81 -8.33 -0.29
CA VAL A 97 10.13 -9.73 0.05
C VAL A 97 11.15 -10.31 -0.93
N LEU A 98 10.99 -10.11 -2.23
CA LEU A 98 11.86 -10.77 -3.20
C LEU A 98 13.20 -10.04 -3.40
N ALA A 99 13.25 -8.73 -3.18
CA ALA A 99 14.41 -7.90 -3.53
C ALA A 99 14.89 -6.93 -2.42
N GLY A 100 14.02 -6.49 -1.51
CA GLY A 100 14.33 -5.36 -0.61
C GLY A 100 14.96 -5.72 0.74
N GLY A 101 14.38 -6.68 1.48
CA GLY A 101 14.80 -6.95 2.86
C GLY A 101 14.38 -5.86 3.87
N LEU A 102 15.05 -5.81 5.04
CA LEU A 102 14.56 -5.05 6.20
C LEU A 102 14.51 -3.53 5.99
N GLY A 103 15.55 -2.93 5.41
CA GLY A 103 15.61 -1.47 5.17
C GLY A 103 14.48 -0.98 4.26
N PRO A 104 14.35 -1.52 3.04
CA PRO A 104 13.21 -1.25 2.16
C PRO A 104 11.86 -1.59 2.79
N GLY A 105 11.77 -2.63 3.63
CA GLY A 105 10.54 -2.94 4.38
C GLY A 105 10.13 -1.83 5.37
N LEU A 106 11.07 -1.27 6.12
CA LEU A 106 10.82 -0.13 6.99
C LEU A 106 10.37 1.12 6.21
N LEU A 107 11.07 1.43 5.11
CA LEU A 107 10.72 2.57 4.25
C LEU A 107 9.34 2.39 3.60
N ALA A 108 9.03 1.17 3.14
CA ALA A 108 7.72 0.82 2.59
C ALA A 108 6.61 0.99 3.64
N GLY A 109 6.82 0.48 4.85
CA GLY A 109 5.88 0.63 5.97
C GLY A 109 5.67 2.09 6.37
N LEU A 110 6.73 2.89 6.42
CA LEU A 110 6.66 4.32 6.67
C LEU A 110 5.88 5.04 5.56
N GLY A 111 6.26 4.85 4.29
CA GLY A 111 5.61 5.48 3.14
C GLY A 111 4.13 5.12 3.04
N PHE A 112 3.79 3.85 3.23
CA PHE A 112 2.40 3.39 3.27
C PHE A 112 1.62 4.04 4.43
N GLY A 113 2.21 4.08 5.62
CA GLY A 113 1.63 4.72 6.79
C GLY A 113 1.39 6.21 6.57
N VAL A 114 2.38 6.93 6.02
CA VAL A 114 2.31 8.37 5.72
C VAL A 114 1.21 8.64 4.71
N GLY A 115 1.17 7.91 3.60
CA GLY A 115 0.14 8.08 2.56
C GLY A 115 -1.28 7.87 3.11
N ARG A 116 -1.47 6.85 3.95
CA ARG A 116 -2.76 6.57 4.62
C ARG A 116 -3.17 7.65 5.61
N THR A 117 -2.22 8.35 6.24
CA THR A 117 -2.52 9.46 7.17
C THR A 117 -2.69 10.80 6.49
N LEU A 118 -1.94 11.07 5.41
CA LEU A 118 -2.00 12.33 4.68
C LEU A 118 -3.35 12.53 4.02
N MET A 119 -3.96 11.48 3.49
CA MET A 119 -5.26 11.56 2.81
C MET A 119 -6.40 12.11 3.72
N PRO A 120 -6.70 11.51 4.89
CA PRO A 120 -7.70 12.06 5.80
C PRO A 120 -7.28 13.39 6.43
N LEU A 121 -5.98 13.61 6.66
CA LEU A 121 -5.47 14.88 7.18
C LEU A 121 -5.70 16.03 6.19
N ALA A 122 -5.34 15.84 4.91
CA ALA A 122 -5.55 16.82 3.85
C ALA A 122 -7.05 17.13 3.69
N ARG A 123 -7.91 16.10 3.78
CA ARG A 123 -9.36 16.27 3.79
C ARG A 123 -9.86 17.06 5.02
N ALA A 124 -9.30 16.82 6.20
CA ALA A 124 -9.69 17.55 7.41
C ALA A 124 -9.25 19.02 7.35
N LEU A 125 -8.08 19.29 6.75
CA LEU A 125 -7.52 20.62 6.57
C LEU A 125 -8.12 21.39 5.39
N SER A 126 -8.93 20.76 4.53
CA SER A 126 -9.45 21.39 3.31
C SER A 126 -10.49 22.48 3.58
N GLY A 127 -11.09 22.53 4.77
CA GLY A 127 -12.18 23.44 5.14
C GLY A 127 -13.53 23.11 4.48
N ASP A 128 -13.51 22.53 3.27
CA ASP A 128 -14.67 21.99 2.55
C ASP A 128 -14.43 20.52 2.16
N PRO A 129 -14.91 19.57 2.98
CA PRO A 129 -14.74 18.15 2.71
C PRO A 129 -15.50 17.66 1.47
N ARG A 130 -16.64 18.26 1.10
CA ARG A 130 -17.44 17.82 -0.06
C ARG A 130 -16.77 18.18 -1.37
N GLN A 131 -16.24 19.40 -1.45
CA GLN A 131 -15.48 19.83 -2.62
C GLN A 131 -14.18 19.03 -2.74
N TRP A 132 -13.51 18.73 -1.63
CA TRP A 132 -12.33 17.86 -1.61
C TRP A 132 -12.63 16.47 -2.18
N ASP A 133 -13.69 15.82 -1.71
CA ASP A 133 -14.09 14.49 -2.16
C ASP A 133 -14.40 14.48 -3.67
N THR A 134 -15.10 15.50 -4.17
CA THR A 134 -15.40 15.66 -5.61
C THR A 134 -14.13 15.77 -6.45
N ARG A 135 -13.17 16.62 -6.03
CA ARG A 135 -11.89 16.80 -6.74
C ARG A 135 -11.03 15.54 -6.72
N LEU A 136 -11.00 14.84 -5.59
CA LEU A 136 -10.29 13.57 -5.48
C LEU A 136 -10.86 12.53 -6.45
N LEU A 137 -12.19 12.36 -6.47
CA LEU A 137 -12.85 11.41 -7.38
C LEU A 137 -12.52 11.72 -8.85
N ALA A 138 -12.55 13.01 -9.24
CA ALA A 138 -12.19 13.45 -10.58
C ALA A 138 -10.71 13.23 -10.94
N SER A 139 -9.81 13.20 -9.96
CA SER A 139 -8.36 13.04 -10.15
C SER A 139 -7.82 11.65 -9.81
N THR A 140 -8.66 10.72 -9.32
CA THR A 140 -8.22 9.42 -8.79
C THR A 140 -7.42 8.62 -9.83
N ALA A 141 -7.85 8.60 -11.09
CA ALA A 141 -7.12 7.91 -12.16
C ALA A 141 -5.73 8.53 -12.41
N TRP A 142 -5.63 9.85 -12.36
CA TRP A 142 -4.35 10.56 -12.50
C TRP A 142 -3.41 10.30 -11.32
N VAL A 143 -3.94 10.38 -10.09
CA VAL A 143 -3.18 10.05 -8.87
C VAL A 143 -2.66 8.61 -8.92
N GLY A 144 -3.50 7.66 -9.32
CA GLY A 144 -3.11 6.26 -9.49
C GLY A 144 -1.95 6.10 -10.48
N ARG A 145 -2.04 6.71 -11.66
CA ARG A 145 -0.96 6.68 -12.66
C ARG A 145 0.34 7.31 -12.16
N LEU A 146 0.27 8.44 -11.46
CA LEU A 146 1.45 9.09 -10.89
C LEU A 146 2.12 8.20 -9.84
N CYS A 147 1.33 7.56 -8.97
CA CYS A 147 1.84 6.58 -8.01
C CYS A 147 2.49 5.38 -8.71
N ALA A 148 1.87 4.87 -9.77
CA ALA A 148 2.38 3.75 -10.56
C ALA A 148 3.71 4.10 -11.26
N ILE A 149 3.79 5.28 -11.90
CA ILE A 149 5.03 5.77 -12.52
C ILE A 149 6.12 5.98 -11.47
N GLY A 150 5.79 6.63 -10.34
CA GLY A 150 6.74 6.82 -9.25
C GLY A 150 7.27 5.50 -8.69
N PHE A 151 6.40 4.49 -8.58
CA PHE A 151 6.78 3.14 -8.17
C PHE A 151 7.75 2.49 -9.17
N LEU A 152 7.47 2.55 -10.47
CA LEU A 152 8.36 2.03 -11.51
C LEU A 152 9.73 2.71 -11.50
N LEU A 153 9.76 4.04 -11.34
CA LEU A 153 11.00 4.79 -11.27
C LEU A 153 11.82 4.39 -10.04
N ALA A 154 11.18 4.27 -8.88
CA ALA A 154 11.83 3.81 -7.66
C ALA A 154 12.39 2.38 -7.80
N LEU A 155 11.63 1.49 -8.45
CA LEU A 155 12.08 0.13 -8.74
C LEU A 155 13.26 0.12 -9.71
N ALA A 156 13.21 0.89 -10.79
CA ALA A 156 14.30 0.98 -11.76
C ALA A 156 15.60 1.48 -11.11
N LEU A 157 15.51 2.53 -10.29
CA LEU A 157 16.65 3.09 -9.54
C LEU A 157 17.22 2.14 -8.49
N HIS A 158 16.45 1.16 -8.02
CA HIS A 158 16.97 0.15 -7.09
C HIS A 158 17.89 -0.87 -7.78
N TRP A 159 17.74 -1.05 -9.09
CA TRP A 159 18.47 -2.05 -9.89
C TRP A 159 19.56 -1.46 -10.79
N THR A 160 19.80 -0.15 -10.71
CA THR A 160 20.93 0.56 -11.35
C THR A 160 22.08 0.74 -10.39
#